data_AF-X0QV31-F1
#
_entry.id   AF-X0QV31-F1
#
_cell.length_a   1.000
_cell.length_b   1.000
_cell.length_c   1.000
_cell.angle_alpha   90.00
_cell.angle_beta   90.00
_cell.angle_gamma   90.00
#
_symmetry.space_group_name_H-M   'P 1'
#
loop_
_entity.id
_entity.type
_entity.pdbx_description
1 polymer ?
#
loop_
_entity_poly.entity_id
_entity_poly.type
_entity_poly.pdbx_seq_one_letter_code
_entity_poly.pdbx_strand_id
1 'polypeptide(L)'
;MQASELIQGIVAKFKDNRIVFWHDPDQSFIEELDSLNDPLTAAINANADNVDSDESFSTEVTVLNMADESVLATKKRIEIDEPKRRFLLYFPEVESEPERDWLLDIRLYSEQFFADHSSMLLNELGITNMALRSYIQNRQKFFANKQRLAGLKKTSSRQ
;
A
#
# COMPACT_ATOMS: atom_id res chain seq x y z
N MET A 1 16.85 -4.67 -2.18
CA MET A 1 16.61 -3.21 -2.31
C MET A 1 15.13 -2.92 -2.51
N GLN A 2 14.42 -3.60 -3.44
CA GLN A 2 12.99 -3.36 -3.67
C GLN A 2 12.08 -3.78 -2.48
N ALA A 3 12.30 -4.97 -1.89
CA ALA A 3 11.45 -5.45 -0.78
C ALA A 3 11.54 -4.60 0.50
N SER A 4 12.70 -3.99 0.80
CA SER A 4 12.86 -3.15 2.00
C SER A 4 12.14 -1.80 1.87
N GLU A 5 12.16 -1.20 0.69
CA GLU A 5 11.42 0.04 0.40
C GLU A 5 9.92 -0.20 0.39
N LEU A 6 9.49 -1.35 -0.13
CA LEU A 6 8.10 -1.80 -0.09
C LEU A 6 7.59 -1.91 1.35
N ILE A 7 8.30 -2.66 2.20
CA ILE A 7 7.95 -2.83 3.62
C ILE A 7 7.90 -1.46 4.31
N GLN A 8 8.89 -0.60 4.11
CA GLN A 8 8.90 0.73 4.72
C GLN A 8 7.72 1.58 4.27
N GLY A 9 7.37 1.56 2.97
CA GLY A 9 6.23 2.26 2.43
C GLY A 9 4.90 1.79 3.03
N ILE A 10 4.72 0.47 3.17
CA ILE A 10 3.54 -0.12 3.81
C ILE A 10 3.48 0.23 5.30
N VAL A 11 4.59 0.10 6.03
CA VAL A 11 4.66 0.41 7.46
C VAL A 11 4.32 1.87 7.73
N ALA A 12 4.76 2.79 6.86
CA ALA A 12 4.40 4.20 6.99
C ALA A 12 2.89 4.45 6.90
N LYS A 13 2.15 3.64 6.11
CA LYS A 13 0.69 3.71 6.02
C LYS A 13 -0.01 3.20 7.27
N PHE A 14 0.62 2.27 7.99
CA PHE A 14 0.10 1.74 9.25
C PHE A 14 0.30 2.65 10.47
N LYS A 15 0.87 3.86 10.29
CA LYS A 15 1.07 4.81 11.39
C LYS A 15 -0.25 5.35 11.93
N ASP A 16 -1.12 5.82 11.03
CA ASP A 16 -2.38 6.47 11.38
C ASP A 16 -3.60 5.59 11.04
N ASN A 17 -3.38 4.44 10.37
CA ASN A 17 -4.44 3.59 9.84
C ASN A 17 -4.21 2.13 10.18
N ARG A 18 -5.26 1.43 10.62
CA ARG A 18 -5.18 -0.02 10.89
C ARG A 18 -5.38 -0.89 9.64
N ILE A 19 -5.99 -0.35 8.59
CA ILE A 19 -6.26 -1.07 7.34
C ILE A 19 -5.54 -0.34 6.22
N VAL A 20 -4.82 -1.12 5.41
CA VAL A 20 -4.15 -0.64 4.21
C VAL A 20 -4.60 -1.49 3.03
N PHE A 21 -5.10 -0.83 1.99
CA PHE A 21 -5.42 -1.44 0.69
C PHE A 21 -4.19 -1.37 -0.18
N TRP A 22 -3.66 -2.52 -0.58
CA TRP A 22 -2.52 -2.62 -1.46
C TRP A 22 -2.96 -3.11 -2.84
N HIS A 23 -2.78 -2.27 -3.85
CA HIS A 23 -3.03 -2.61 -5.25
C HIS A 23 -1.72 -2.88 -6.01
N ASP A 24 -1.66 -4.04 -6.64
CA ASP A 24 -0.54 -4.51 -7.46
C ASP A 24 -1.08 -5.14 -8.76
N PRO A 25 -1.53 -4.33 -9.73
CA PRO A 25 -2.10 -4.83 -10.98
C PRO A 25 -1.07 -5.55 -11.87
N ASP A 26 0.22 -5.29 -11.66
CA ASP A 26 1.32 -5.95 -12.36
C ASP A 26 1.70 -7.29 -11.69
N GLN A 27 1.08 -7.62 -10.54
CA GLN A 27 1.30 -8.84 -9.74
C GLN A 27 2.79 -9.11 -9.46
N SER A 28 3.58 -8.03 -9.30
CA SER A 28 5.03 -8.14 -9.16
C SER A 28 5.46 -8.70 -7.80
N PHE A 29 4.55 -8.77 -6.83
CA PHE A 29 4.86 -9.15 -5.45
C PHE A 29 4.02 -10.33 -4.92
N ILE A 30 3.22 -10.99 -5.77
CA ILE A 30 2.32 -12.07 -5.35
C ILE A 30 3.07 -13.25 -4.70
N GLU A 31 4.23 -13.62 -5.23
CA GLU A 31 5.06 -14.72 -4.70
C GLU A 31 5.68 -14.39 -3.34
N GLU A 32 5.81 -13.11 -3.01
CA GLU A 32 6.42 -12.64 -1.77
C GLU A 32 5.39 -12.51 -0.63
N LEU A 33 4.09 -12.47 -0.92
CA LEU A 33 3.01 -12.17 0.03
C LEU A 33 3.05 -13.01 1.30
N ASP A 34 3.18 -14.33 1.17
CA ASP A 34 3.18 -15.25 2.31
C ASP A 34 4.34 -14.98 3.27
N SER A 35 5.46 -14.46 2.74
CA SER A 35 6.65 -14.12 3.53
C SER A 35 6.62 -12.74 4.17
N LEU A 36 5.60 -11.90 3.89
CA LEU A 36 5.55 -10.51 4.36
C LEU A 36 4.97 -10.34 5.77
N ASN A 37 4.20 -11.30 6.29
CA ASN A 37 3.54 -11.17 7.60
C ASN A 37 4.53 -10.88 8.75
N ASP A 38 5.58 -11.70 8.87
CA ASP A 38 6.60 -11.57 9.90
C ASP A 38 7.43 -10.28 9.80
N PRO A 39 8.02 -9.93 8.64
CA PRO A 39 8.81 -8.71 8.52
C PRO A 39 7.97 -7.44 8.69
N LEU A 40 6.71 -7.41 8.25
CA LEU A 40 5.81 -6.27 8.48
C LEU A 40 5.50 -6.11 9.97
N THR A 41 5.16 -7.20 10.65
CA THR A 41 4.90 -7.19 12.09
C THR A 41 6.13 -6.75 12.88
N ALA A 42 7.31 -7.25 12.53
CA ALA A 42 8.57 -6.84 13.15
C ALA A 42 8.87 -5.35 12.91
N ALA A 43 8.69 -4.86 11.69
CA ALA A 43 8.95 -3.46 11.33
C ALA A 43 7.97 -2.49 12.01
N ILE A 44 6.70 -2.87 12.18
CA ILE A 44 5.72 -2.06 12.92
C ILE A 44 6.09 -2.00 14.40
N ASN A 45 6.46 -3.14 15.00
CA ASN A 45 6.90 -3.18 16.40
C ASN A 45 8.17 -2.35 16.63
N ALA A 46 9.11 -2.34 15.68
CA ALA A 46 10.33 -1.55 15.78
C ALA A 46 10.10 -0.03 15.69
N ASN A 47 9.04 0.40 15.00
CA ASN A 47 8.65 1.81 14.86
C ASN A 47 7.60 2.26 15.89
N ALA A 48 7.20 1.37 16.81
CA ALA A 48 6.43 1.74 17.98
C ALA A 48 7.36 2.49 18.94
N ASP A 49 7.65 3.76 18.62
CA ASP A 49 8.27 4.70 19.54
C ASP A 49 7.49 4.65 20.86
N ASN A 50 8.19 4.41 21.97
CA ASN A 50 7.67 4.26 23.33
C ASN A 50 6.73 5.42 23.74
N VAL A 51 5.46 5.38 23.34
CA VAL A 51 4.48 6.40 23.64
C VAL A 51 3.18 5.71 24.02
N ASP A 52 2.94 5.79 25.32
CA ASP A 52 1.69 5.68 26.03
C ASP A 52 0.87 4.39 25.94
N SER A 53 0.56 3.93 27.15
CA SER A 53 -0.25 2.79 27.55
C SER A 53 -1.72 2.94 27.16
N ASP A 54 -2.02 3.08 25.87
CA ASP A 54 -3.40 3.01 25.37
C ASP A 54 -3.50 1.92 24.30
N GLU A 55 -4.13 0.80 24.67
CA GLU A 55 -4.28 -0.44 23.88
C GLU A 55 -5.23 -0.27 22.67
N SER A 56 -4.93 0.67 21.77
CA SER A 56 -5.87 0.98 20.68
C SER A 56 -5.79 -0.04 19.54
N PHE A 57 -4.60 -0.50 19.15
CA PHE A 57 -4.43 -1.45 18.04
C PHE A 57 -3.38 -2.53 18.32
N SER A 58 -3.66 -3.76 17.88
CA SER A 58 -2.68 -4.85 17.87
C SER A 58 -1.48 -4.47 17.00
N THR A 59 -0.30 -4.94 17.40
CA THR A 59 0.93 -4.75 16.62
C THR A 59 1.11 -5.80 15.52
N GLU A 60 0.34 -6.88 15.56
CA GLU A 60 0.28 -7.90 14.51
C GLU A 60 -0.46 -7.40 13.28
N VAL A 61 0.11 -7.70 12.11
CA VAL A 61 -0.52 -7.48 10.80
C VAL A 61 -0.94 -8.81 10.21
N THR A 62 -2.13 -8.82 9.60
CA THR A 62 -2.55 -9.92 8.74
C THR A 62 -2.62 -9.46 7.30
N VAL A 63 -1.81 -10.09 6.46
CA VAL A 63 -1.86 -9.93 5.01
C VAL A 63 -2.93 -10.88 4.46
N LEU A 64 -3.87 -10.33 3.69
CA LEU A 64 -4.94 -11.09 3.02
C LEU A 64 -4.84 -10.88 1.51
N ASN A 65 -4.76 -11.96 0.74
CA ASN A 65 -4.90 -11.91 -0.71
C ASN A 65 -6.39 -11.92 -1.08
N MET A 66 -6.89 -10.79 -1.57
CA MET A 66 -8.32 -10.64 -1.88
C MET A 66 -8.77 -11.42 -3.12
N ALA A 67 -7.86 -12.00 -3.90
CA ALA A 67 -8.24 -12.95 -4.96
C ALA A 67 -8.76 -14.29 -4.42
N ASP A 68 -8.27 -14.70 -3.24
CA ASP A 68 -8.61 -15.99 -2.63
C ASP A 68 -9.67 -15.85 -1.52
N GLU A 69 -9.96 -14.62 -1.10
CA GLU A 69 -10.81 -14.32 0.06
C GLU A 69 -12.21 -13.84 -0.32
N SER A 70 -13.21 -14.23 0.48
CA SER A 70 -14.58 -13.74 0.31
C SER A 70 -14.72 -12.33 0.90
N VAL A 71 -15.14 -11.38 0.07
CA VAL A 71 -15.31 -9.96 0.46
C VAL A 71 -16.21 -9.80 1.69
N LEU A 72 -17.29 -10.58 1.78
CA LEU A 72 -18.20 -10.53 2.93
C LEU A 72 -17.54 -11.09 4.20
N ALA A 73 -16.78 -12.17 4.08
CA ALA A 73 -16.06 -12.77 5.21
C ALA A 73 -14.98 -11.81 5.72
N THR A 74 -14.21 -11.20 4.81
CA THR A 74 -13.21 -10.18 5.12
C THR A 74 -13.85 -8.99 5.84
N LYS A 75 -14.97 -8.47 5.34
CA LYS A 75 -15.71 -7.37 5.97
C LYS A 75 -16.15 -7.72 7.40
N LYS A 76 -16.73 -8.90 7.59
CA LYS A 76 -17.12 -9.40 8.91
C LYS A 76 -15.91 -9.49 9.85
N ARG A 77 -14.79 -10.02 9.34
CA ARG A 77 -13.57 -10.17 10.14
C ARG A 77 -13.01 -8.83 10.60
N ILE A 78 -12.96 -7.85 9.70
CA ILE A 78 -12.39 -6.51 9.95
C ILE A 78 -13.23 -5.70 10.95
N GLU A 79 -14.57 -5.82 10.88
CA GLU A 79 -15.49 -4.99 11.66
C GLU A 79 -15.96 -5.66 12.96
N ILE A 80 -16.12 -6.99 12.95
CA ILE A 80 -16.78 -7.73 14.04
C ILE A 80 -15.77 -8.62 14.77
N ASP A 81 -15.08 -9.50 14.05
CA ASP A 81 -14.29 -10.55 14.71
C ASP A 81 -12.96 -10.01 15.27
N GLU A 82 -12.29 -9.10 14.55
CA GLU A 82 -10.94 -8.62 14.87
C GLU A 82 -10.80 -7.08 14.73
N PRO A 83 -11.61 -6.27 15.45
CA PRO A 83 -11.68 -4.81 15.24
C PRO A 83 -10.38 -4.06 15.59
N LYS A 84 -9.56 -4.62 16.48
CA LYS A 84 -8.28 -4.02 16.90
C LYS A 84 -7.08 -4.49 16.07
N ARG A 85 -7.26 -5.47 15.18
CA ARG A 85 -6.18 -6.06 14.38
C ARG A 85 -5.86 -5.20 13.16
N ARG A 86 -4.60 -5.20 12.72
CA ARG A 86 -4.17 -4.51 11.51
C ARG A 86 -4.27 -5.44 10.30
N PHE A 87 -4.75 -4.90 9.18
CA PHE A 87 -4.96 -5.66 7.95
C PHE A 87 -4.28 -4.99 6.77
N LEU A 88 -3.55 -5.81 5.99
CA LEU A 88 -3.08 -5.45 4.66
C LEU A 88 -3.89 -6.24 3.65
N LEU A 89 -4.76 -5.56 2.90
CA LEU A 89 -5.61 -6.18 1.89
C LEU A 89 -4.92 -6.05 0.53
N TYR A 90 -4.41 -7.16 0.01
CA TYR A 90 -3.74 -7.20 -1.30
C TYR A 90 -4.75 -7.47 -2.41
N PHE A 91 -4.71 -6.64 -3.46
CA PHE A 91 -5.51 -6.75 -4.66
C PHE A 91 -4.58 -6.92 -5.88
N PRO A 92 -4.60 -8.09 -6.54
CA PRO A 92 -3.85 -8.32 -7.78
C PRO A 92 -4.49 -7.64 -9.01
N GLU A 93 -5.60 -6.92 -8.81
CA GLU A 93 -6.38 -6.29 -9.86
C GLU A 93 -6.36 -4.76 -9.72
N VAL A 94 -6.78 -4.09 -10.79
CA VAL A 94 -7.01 -2.65 -10.77
C VAL A 94 -8.13 -2.29 -9.81
N GLU A 95 -8.06 -1.08 -9.26
CA GLU A 95 -9.10 -0.53 -8.40
C GLU A 95 -10.47 -0.60 -9.09
N SER A 96 -11.45 -1.18 -8.40
CA SER A 96 -12.84 -1.28 -8.86
C SER A 96 -13.59 0.04 -8.70
N GLU A 97 -14.61 0.25 -9.53
CA GLU A 97 -15.51 1.40 -9.43
C GLU A 97 -16.24 1.42 -8.07
N PRO A 98 -16.49 2.60 -7.46
CA PRO A 98 -17.11 2.70 -6.14
C PRO A 98 -18.45 1.96 -6.02
N GLU A 99 -19.25 1.94 -7.09
CA GLU A 99 -20.56 1.28 -7.11
C GLU A 99 -20.48 -0.25 -7.00
N ARG A 100 -19.31 -0.82 -7.31
CA ARG A 100 -19.04 -2.27 -7.28
C ARG A 100 -18.15 -2.67 -6.10
N ASP A 101 -17.62 -1.70 -5.35
CA ASP A 101 -16.73 -1.95 -4.23
C ASP A 101 -17.52 -2.15 -2.92
N TRP A 102 -17.66 -3.41 -2.53
CA TRP A 102 -18.36 -3.78 -1.29
C TRP A 102 -17.57 -3.43 -0.02
N LEU A 103 -16.28 -3.11 -0.15
CA LEU A 103 -15.41 -2.63 0.92
C LEU A 103 -15.24 -1.11 0.87
N LEU A 104 -16.05 -0.39 0.07
CA LEU A 104 -15.94 1.06 -0.06
C LEU A 104 -16.06 1.78 1.28
N ASP A 105 -16.96 1.33 2.14
CA ASP A 105 -17.12 1.88 3.49
C ASP A 105 -15.86 1.73 4.33
N ILE A 106 -15.20 0.58 4.24
CA ILE A 106 -13.89 0.32 4.86
C ILE A 106 -12.81 1.18 4.23
N ARG A 107 -12.85 1.32 2.89
CA ARG A 107 -11.87 2.08 2.13
C ARG A 107 -11.83 3.55 2.54
N LEU A 108 -12.98 4.15 2.80
CA LEU A 108 -13.13 5.57 3.11
C LEU A 108 -12.41 6.02 4.38
N TYR A 109 -12.11 5.12 5.33
CA TYR A 109 -11.34 5.43 6.54
C TYR A 109 -10.00 4.69 6.60
N SER A 110 -9.56 4.11 5.48
CA SER A 110 -8.30 3.35 5.36
C SER A 110 -7.29 4.07 4.48
N GLU A 111 -6.07 3.57 4.45
CA GLU A 111 -5.04 4.05 3.53
C GLU A 111 -4.89 3.17 2.31
N GLN A 112 -4.48 3.79 1.20
CA GLN A 112 -4.18 3.09 -0.04
C GLN A 112 -2.67 3.10 -0.30
N PHE A 113 -2.19 1.97 -0.81
CA PHE A 113 -0.81 1.73 -1.18
C PHE A 113 -0.77 1.08 -2.56
N PHE A 114 0.11 1.59 -3.43
CA PHE A 114 0.27 1.09 -4.79
C PHE A 114 1.73 0.70 -4.98
N ALA A 115 1.97 -0.54 -5.41
CA ALA A 115 3.33 -1.04 -5.66
C ALA A 115 3.67 -1.12 -7.15
N ASP A 116 3.06 -0.30 -8.01
CA ASP A 116 3.47 -0.27 -9.41
C ASP A 116 4.75 0.55 -9.62
N HIS A 117 5.51 0.20 -10.67
CA HIS A 117 6.73 0.91 -11.05
C HIS A 117 6.52 2.43 -11.19
N SER A 118 5.32 2.83 -11.61
CA SER A 118 4.91 4.23 -11.76
C SER A 118 4.74 4.95 -10.42
N SER A 119 4.19 4.30 -9.39
CA SER A 119 4.06 4.89 -8.04
C SER A 119 5.39 4.94 -7.32
N MET A 120 6.25 3.92 -7.49
CA MET A 120 7.64 4.00 -7.00
C MET A 120 8.38 5.18 -7.62
N LEU A 121 8.25 5.38 -8.94
CA LEU A 121 8.82 6.54 -9.65
C LEU A 121 8.22 7.88 -9.19
N LEU A 122 6.90 7.96 -8.99
CA LEU A 122 6.24 9.17 -8.48
C LEU A 122 6.74 9.54 -7.08
N ASN A 123 6.87 8.55 -6.21
CA ASN A 123 7.37 8.74 -4.85
C ASN A 123 8.84 9.16 -4.88
N GLU A 124 9.66 8.56 -5.76
CA GLU A 124 11.07 8.96 -5.98
C GLU A 124 11.22 10.38 -6.56
N LEU A 125 10.17 10.87 -7.24
CA LEU A 125 10.08 12.22 -7.80
C LEU A 125 9.45 13.23 -6.82
N GLY A 126 8.99 12.80 -5.64
CA GLY A 126 8.32 13.64 -4.65
C GLY A 126 6.92 14.11 -5.07
N ILE A 127 6.31 13.44 -6.05
CA ILE A 127 5.00 13.82 -6.60
C ILE A 127 3.92 12.99 -5.91
N THR A 128 3.17 13.61 -5.01
CA THR A 128 2.05 13.01 -4.26
C THR A 128 0.75 12.91 -5.06
N ASN A 129 0.68 13.52 -6.25
CA ASN A 129 -0.55 13.54 -7.04
C ASN A 129 -0.76 12.21 -7.80
N MET A 130 -1.60 11.35 -7.23
CA MET A 130 -1.98 10.05 -7.79
C MET A 130 -2.72 10.13 -9.13
N ALA A 131 -3.30 11.29 -9.50
CA ALA A 131 -3.93 11.46 -10.81
C ALA A 131 -2.92 11.39 -11.98
N LEU A 132 -1.63 11.61 -11.70
CA LEU A 132 -0.56 11.51 -12.70
C LEU A 132 -0.13 10.06 -12.96
N ARG A 133 -0.58 9.10 -12.15
CA ARG A 133 -0.24 7.68 -12.27
C ARG A 133 -0.66 7.09 -13.60
N SER A 134 -1.91 7.30 -14.00
CA SER A 134 -2.46 6.85 -15.29
C SER A 134 -1.72 7.46 -16.49
N TYR A 135 -1.18 8.67 -16.34
CA TYR A 135 -0.34 9.31 -17.37
C TYR A 135 1.07 8.70 -17.47
N ILE A 136 1.64 8.25 -16.36
CA ILE A 136 2.96 7.59 -16.33
C ILE A 136 2.86 6.17 -16.88
N GLN A 137 1.81 5.43 -16.50
CA GLN A 137 1.53 4.11 -17.05
C GLN A 137 1.40 4.15 -18.58
N ASN A 138 0.64 5.12 -19.12
CA ASN A 138 0.50 5.32 -20.56
C ASN A 138 1.80 5.69 -21.28
N ARG A 139 2.85 6.10 -20.56
CA ARG A 139 4.14 6.52 -21.12
C ARG A 139 5.33 5.81 -20.48
N GLN A 140 5.18 4.54 -20.08
CA GLN A 140 6.26 3.75 -19.49
C GLN A 140 7.58 3.79 -20.29
N LYS A 141 7.53 3.75 -21.63
CA LYS A 141 8.74 3.85 -22.49
C LYS A 141 9.50 5.17 -22.33
N PHE A 142 8.82 6.25 -21.96
CA PHE A 142 9.44 7.55 -21.72
C PHE A 142 10.13 7.59 -20.35
N PHE A 143 9.47 7.05 -19.32
CA PHE A 143 9.98 7.01 -17.95
C PHE A 143 11.02 5.89 -17.71
N ALA A 144 11.09 4.87 -18.55
CA ALA A 144 12.15 3.86 -18.50
C ALA A 144 13.55 4.42 -18.82
N ASN A 145 13.64 5.62 -19.41
CA ASN A 145 14.92 6.23 -19.77
C ASN A 145 15.50 7.06 -18.60
N LYS A 146 16.48 6.48 -17.90
CA LYS A 146 17.16 7.06 -16.72
C LYS A 146 17.76 8.45 -16.96
N GLN A 147 18.25 8.77 -18.16
CA GLN A 147 18.82 10.10 -18.46
C GLN A 147 17.74 11.20 -18.47
N ARG A 148 16.52 10.88 -18.91
CA ARG A 148 15.41 11.84 -18.99
C ARG A 148 14.76 12.08 -17.62
N LEU A 149 14.67 11.02 -16.81
CA LEU A 149 14.23 11.11 -15.41
C LEU A 149 15.12 12.05 -14.58
N ALA A 150 16.44 11.94 -14.74
CA ALA A 150 17.40 12.83 -14.06
C ALA A 150 17.24 14.30 -14.49
N GLY A 151 16.91 14.55 -15.77
CA GLY A 151 16.60 15.89 -16.27
C GLY A 151 15.31 16.46 -15.67
N LEU A 152 14.28 15.63 -15.52
CA LEU A 152 13.00 16.01 -14.93
C LEU A 152 13.16 16.33 -13.44
N LYS A 153 13.91 15.51 -12.69
CA LYS A 153 14.26 15.77 -11.27
C LYS A 153 14.91 17.14 -11.07
N LYS A 154 15.79 17.55 -11.99
CA LYS A 154 16.49 18.84 -11.93
C LYS A 154 15.56 20.05 -12.16
N THR A 155 14.41 19.84 -12.81
CA THR A 155 13.43 20.89 -13.09
C THR A 155 12.30 20.92 -12.07
N SER A 156 11.90 19.77 -11.50
CA SER A 156 10.90 19.69 -10.44
C SER A 156 11.42 20.19 -9.08
N SER A 157 12.72 20.12 -8.81
CA SER A 157 13.33 20.67 -7.58
C SER A 157 13.56 22.19 -7.61
N ARG A 158 13.02 22.89 -8.62
CA ARG A 158 13.25 24.33 -8.88
C ARG A 158 12.00 25.19 -8.69
N GLN A 159 10.89 24.61 -8.24
CA GLN A 159 9.68 25.31 -7.82
C GLN A 159 9.50 25.24 -6.31
#